data_AF-A0A0M4GND7-F1
#
_entry.id   AF-A0A0M4GND7-F1
#
_cell.length_a   1.000
_cell.length_b   1.000
_cell.length_c   1.000
_cell.angle_alpha   90.00
_cell.angle_beta   90.00
_cell.angle_gamma   90.00
#
_symmetry.space_group_name_H-M   'P 1'
#
loop_
_entity.id
_entity.type
_entity.pdbx_description
1 polymer ?
#
loop_
_entity_poly.entity_id
_entity_poly.type
_entity_poly.pdbx_seq_one_letter_code
_entity_poly.pdbx_strand_id
1 'polypeptide(L)' 'MDLIQKVLLQEHYFMQKVREAKDSALAELQQRAAQKGANAIVGIDLDYETVGANGGMLMVTVSGTAVVI' A
#
# COMPACT_ATOMS: atom_id res chain seq x y z
N MET A 1 -23.69 -16.81 -14.68
CA MET A 1 -22.29 -16.39 -14.47
C MET A 1 -21.45 -17.63 -14.42
N ASP A 2 -20.63 -17.85 -15.45
CA ASP A 2 -19.74 -19.00 -15.51
C ASP A 2 -18.56 -18.83 -14.51
N LEU A 3 -17.81 -19.92 -14.31
CA LEU A 3 -16.68 -19.94 -13.37
C LEU A 3 -15.58 -18.95 -13.78
N ILE A 4 -15.41 -18.71 -15.08
CA ILE A 4 -14.40 -17.82 -15.65
C ILE A 4 -14.70 -16.36 -15.25
N GLN A 5 -15.97 -15.93 -15.34
CA GLN A 5 -16.38 -14.59 -14.89
C GLN A 5 -16.14 -14.37 -13.39
N LYS A 6 -16.32 -15.41 -12.55
CA LYS A 6 -16.08 -15.29 -11.10
C LYS A 6 -14.60 -15.12 -10.76
N VAL A 7 -13.71 -15.87 -11.43
CA VAL A 7 -12.26 -15.80 -11.20
C VAL A 7 -11.71 -14.42 -11.62
N LEU A 8 -12.10 -13.92 -12.80
CA LEU A 8 -11.67 -12.61 -13.30
C LEU A 8 -12.10 -11.46 -12.38
N LEU A 9 -13.31 -11.52 -11.80
CA LEU A 9 -13.78 -10.52 -10.84
C LEU A 9 -12.97 -10.54 -9.54
N GLN A 10 -12.55 -11.72 -9.07
CA GLN A 10 -11.74 -11.83 -7.86
C GLN A 10 -10.33 -11.24 -8.06
N GLU A 11 -9.68 -11.50 -9.19
CA GLU A 11 -8.36 -10.91 -9.48
C GLU A 11 -8.42 -9.38 -9.54
N HIS A 12 -9.43 -8.84 -10.22
CA HIS A 12 -9.59 -7.38 -10.32
C HIS A 12 -9.88 -6.76 -8.94
N TYR A 13 -10.70 -7.40 -8.12
CA TYR A 13 -10.99 -6.94 -6.77
C TYR A 13 -9.75 -6.95 -5.88
N PHE A 14 -8.96 -8.03 -5.93
CA PHE A 14 -7.73 -8.15 -5.16
C PHE A 14 -6.73 -7.04 -5.55
N MET A 15 -6.47 -6.86 -6.84
CA MET A 15 -5.58 -5.80 -7.34
C MET A 15 -6.06 -4.39 -6.94
N GLN A 16 -7.37 -4.16 -6.94
CA GLN A 16 -7.94 -2.91 -6.45
C GLN A 16 -7.63 -2.70 -4.96
N LYS A 17 -7.80 -3.74 -4.12
CA LYS A 17 -7.48 -3.67 -2.69
C LYS A 17 -6.00 -3.44 -2.41
N VAL A 18 -5.10 -4.05 -3.19
CA VAL A 18 -3.67 -3.78 -3.10
C VAL A 18 -3.37 -2.30 -3.38
N ARG A 19 -4.00 -1.71 -4.41
CA ARG A 19 -3.84 -0.29 -4.73
C ARG A 19 -4.35 0.62 -3.62
N GLU A 20 -5.56 0.35 -3.11
CA GLU A 20 -6.16 1.12 -2.00
C GLU A 20 -5.26 1.09 -0.75
N ALA A 21 -4.70 -0.07 -0.39
CA ALA A 21 -3.80 -0.20 0.74
C ALA A 21 -2.49 0.58 0.54
N LYS A 22 -1.90 0.51 -0.66
CA LYS A 22 -0.69 1.27 -1.04
C LYS A 22 -0.93 2.77 -0.99
N ASP A 23 -2.04 3.26 -1.54
CA ASP A 23 -2.37 4.68 -1.54
C ASP A 23 -2.61 5.20 -0.11
N SER A 24 -3.26 4.40 0.75
CA SER A 24 -3.44 4.72 2.17
C SER A 24 -2.10 4.80 2.93
N ALA A 25 -1.19 3.85 2.72
CA ALA A 25 0.12 3.85 3.36
C ALA A 25 0.97 5.06 2.96
N LEU A 26 0.95 5.42 1.67
CA LEU A 26 1.64 6.60 1.15
C LEU A 26 1.06 7.90 1.72
N ALA A 27 -0.27 8.01 1.80
CA ALA A 27 -0.92 9.18 2.37
C ALA A 27 -0.53 9.39 3.84
N GLU A 28 -0.45 8.32 4.62
CA GLU A 28 -0.01 8.38 6.01
C GLU A 28 1.47 8.80 6.13
N LEU A 29 2.36 8.25 5.29
CA LEU A 29 3.77 8.65 5.26
C LEU A 29 3.94 10.14 4.92
N GLN A 30 3.19 10.62 3.92
CA GLN A 30 3.17 12.02 3.53
C GLN A 30 2.69 12.93 4.66
N GLN A 31 1.58 12.57 5.32
CA GLN A 31 1.06 13.33 6.46
C GLN A 31 2.10 13.42 7.59
N ARG A 32 2.74 12.30 7.93
CA ARG A 32 3.79 12.25 8.97
C ARG A 32 5.01 13.09 8.60
N ALA A 33 5.43 13.09 7.34
CA ALA A 33 6.53 13.92 6.85
C ALA A 33 6.18 15.41 6.91
N ALA A 34 4.97 15.78 6.47
CA ALA A 34 4.47 17.16 6.51
C ALA A 34 4.37 17.68 7.96
N GLN A 35 3.90 16.86 8.90
CA GLN A 35 3.89 17.19 10.34
C GLN A 35 5.29 17.47 10.92
N LYS A 36 6.34 16.95 10.29
CA LYS A 36 7.75 17.21 10.64
C LYS A 36 8.35 18.40 9.91
N GLY A 37 7.57 19.12 9.09
CA GLY A 37 8.02 20.26 8.31
C GLY A 37 8.79 19.91 7.04
N ALA A 38 8.79 18.63 6.63
CA ALA A 38 9.42 18.22 5.39
C ALA A 38 8.61 18.64 4.16
N ASN A 39 9.29 18.97 3.06
CA ASN A 39 8.69 19.28 1.76
C ASN A 39 8.91 18.17 0.71
N ALA A 40 9.72 17.16 1.03
CA ALA A 40 9.92 15.99 0.20
C ALA A 40 10.19 14.73 1.05
N ILE A 41 9.95 13.56 0.45
CA ILE A 41 10.37 12.25 0.98
C ILE A 41 11.23 11.59 -0.09
N VAL A 42 12.46 11.21 0.26
CA VAL A 42 13.42 10.56 -0.64
C VAL A 42 13.73 9.14 -0.17
N GLY A 43 14.15 8.30 -1.12
CA GLY A 43 14.46 6.89 -0.85
C GLY A 43 13.24 6.13 -0.34
N ILE A 44 12.10 6.29 -1.01
CA ILE A 44 10.88 5.53 -0.67
C ILE A 44 11.12 4.06 -0.97
N ASP A 45 10.82 3.22 0.01
CA ASP A 45 10.79 1.76 -0.13
C ASP A 45 9.40 1.25 0.23
N LEU A 46 8.92 0.24 -0.50
CA LEU A 46 7.55 -0.25 -0.39
C LEU A 46 7.51 -1.77 -0.43
N ASP A 47 7.07 -2.34 0.68
CA ASP A 47 7.03 -3.78 0.91
C ASP A 47 5.60 -4.28 1.01
N TYR A 48 5.38 -5.47 0.45
CA TYR A 48 4.13 -6.20 0.56
C TYR A 48 4.40 -7.52 1.25
N GLU A 49 3.74 -7.74 2.38
CA GLU A 49 3.89 -8.97 3.16
C GLU A 49 2.54 -9.61 3.42
N THR A 50 2.49 -10.93 3.36
CA THR A 50 1.30 -11.67 3.81
C THR A 50 1.42 -11.96 5.30
N VAL A 51 0.37 -11.62 6.05
CA VAL A 51 0.36 -11.74 7.51
C VAL A 51 -0.85 -12.55 7.99
N GLY A 52 -0.73 -13.13 9.18
CA GLY A 52 -1.76 -13.97 9.81
C GLY A 52 -1.61 -15.47 9.50
N ALA A 53 -2.19 -16.32 10.35
CA ALA A 53 -1.95 -17.77 10.38
C ALA A 53 -2.18 -18.51 9.05
N ASN A 54 -2.99 -17.94 8.15
CA ASN A 54 -3.31 -18.53 6.84
C ASN A 54 -2.94 -17.61 5.66
N GLY A 55 -2.13 -16.57 5.86
CA GLY A 55 -1.73 -15.63 4.79
C GLY A 55 -2.90 -14.85 4.15
N GLY A 56 -4.04 -14.78 4.85
CA GLY A 56 -5.27 -14.19 4.33
C GLY A 56 -5.31 -12.65 4.38
N MET A 57 -4.30 -12.01 4.97
CA MET A 57 -4.18 -10.56 5.03
C MET A 57 -2.92 -10.11 4.30
N LEU A 58 -3.02 -8.99 3.58
CA LEU A 58 -1.89 -8.33 2.94
C LEU A 58 -1.57 -7.06 3.73
N MET A 59 -0.34 -6.98 4.24
CA MET A 59 0.23 -5.79 4.84
C MET A 59 1.00 -5.03 3.77
N VAL A 60 0.80 -3.71 3.73
CA VAL A 60 1.58 -2.80 2.90
C VAL A 60 2.38 -1.90 3.83
N THR A 61 3.69 -1.93 3.70
CA THR A 61 4.60 -1.10 4.49
C THR A 61 5.30 -0.14 3.56
N VAL A 62 5.41 1.12 3.98
CA VAL A 62 6.17 2.13 3.24
C VAL A 62 7.13 2.82 4.20
N SER A 63 8.35 3.04 3.73
CA SER A 63 9.38 3.78 4.46
C SER A 63 10.04 4.82 3.55
N GLY A 64 10.76 5.76 4.14
CA GLY A 64 11.47 6.81 3.40
C GLY A 64 12.05 7.87 4.32
N THR A 65 12.85 8.77 3.76
CA THR A 65 13.52 9.86 4.50
C THR A 65 12.84 11.19 4.21
N ALA A 66 12.26 11.80 5.23
CA ALA A 66 11.67 13.14 5.14
C ALA A 66 12.78 14.21 5.12
N VAL A 67 12.76 15.09 4.13
CA VAL A 67 13.80 16.12 3.92
C VAL A 67 13.19 17.50 3.67
N VAL A 68 14.00 18.53 3.90
CA VAL A 68 13.74 19.90 3.45
C VAL A 68 14.78 20.23 2.40
N ILE A 69 14.31 20.53 1.19
CA ILE A 69 15.09 21.07 0.08
C ILE A 69 14.94 22.59 -0.02
#